data_AF-A0A168NJJ3-F1
#
_entry.id   AF-A0A168NJJ3-F1
#
_cell.length_a   1.000
_cell.length_b   1.000
_cell.length_c   1.000
_cell.angle_alpha   90.00
_cell.angle_beta   90.00
_cell.angle_gamma   90.00
#
_symmetry.space_group_name_H-M   'P 1'
#
loop_
_entity.id
_entity.type
_entity.pdbx_description
1 polymer ?
#
loop_
_entity_poly.entity_id
_entity_poly.type
_entity_poly.pdbx_seq_one_letter_code
_entity_poly.pdbx_strand_id
1 'polypeptide(L)'
;MLLIGEKIVIVDDAFEQNLPIGEYGYIIAYDRNPDNAFDYVIRVPKVNRNFFVPNDDVELEERLLQEEVERTTQEALIDYALATYNEELFHHVMNGEPEPVEEGEMISTEALSQAEFIKQVNLRAWI
;
A
#
# COMPACT_ATOMS: atom_id res chain seq x y z
N MET A 1 -2.51 -4.24 -15.98
CA MET A 1 -2.63 -4.09 -17.44
C MET A 1 -4.06 -3.67 -17.72
N LEU A 2 -4.22 -2.46 -18.23
CA LEU A 2 -5.53 -1.81 -18.44
C LEU A 2 -6.26 -2.44 -19.64
N LEU A 3 -7.59 -2.37 -19.71
CA LEU A 3 -8.40 -2.99 -20.76
C LEU A 3 -8.65 -2.05 -21.95
N ILE A 4 -8.79 -2.61 -23.15
CA ILE A 4 -9.22 -1.83 -24.34
C ILE A 4 -10.65 -1.33 -24.10
N GLY A 5 -10.89 -0.05 -24.38
CA GLY A 5 -12.16 0.62 -24.21
C GLY A 5 -12.38 1.22 -22.82
N GLU A 6 -11.44 1.01 -21.91
CA GLU A 6 -11.52 1.52 -20.54
C GLU A 6 -11.26 3.03 -20.49
N LYS A 7 -11.96 3.72 -19.57
CA LYS A 7 -11.83 5.15 -19.35
C LYS A 7 -10.63 5.38 -18.41
N ILE A 8 -9.67 6.16 -18.87
CA ILE A 8 -8.44 6.48 -18.12
C ILE A 8 -8.31 7.99 -17.94
N VAL A 9 -7.48 8.40 -16.99
CA VAL A 9 -7.03 9.77 -16.77
C VAL A 9 -5.54 9.83 -17.09
N ILE A 10 -5.14 10.89 -17.79
CA ILE A 10 -3.72 11.17 -18.05
C ILE A 10 -3.14 11.85 -16.81
N VAL A 11 -2.12 11.24 -16.21
CA VAL A 11 -1.52 11.72 -14.95
C VAL A 11 -0.19 12.42 -15.17
N ASP A 12 0.58 12.02 -16.19
CA ASP A 12 1.91 12.58 -16.48
C ASP A 12 2.19 12.60 -18.01
N ASP A 13 3.30 13.24 -18.40
CA ASP A 13 3.81 13.29 -19.77
C ASP A 13 5.33 13.02 -19.79
N ALA A 14 5.73 11.79 -19.48
CA ALA A 14 7.14 11.41 -19.36
C ALA A 14 7.94 11.62 -20.66
N PHE A 15 7.26 11.60 -21.82
CA PHE A 15 7.87 11.75 -23.15
C PHE A 15 7.66 13.13 -23.78
N GLU A 16 7.12 14.10 -23.05
CA GLU A 16 6.87 15.48 -23.50
C GLU A 16 6.11 15.56 -24.84
N GLN A 17 5.12 14.69 -25.03
CA GLN A 17 4.30 14.64 -26.24
C GLN A 17 3.22 15.75 -26.28
N ASN A 18 3.19 16.61 -25.25
CA ASN A 18 2.15 17.57 -24.95
C ASN A 18 0.82 16.86 -24.68
N LEU A 19 0.87 15.87 -23.79
CA LEU A 19 -0.34 15.19 -23.33
C LEU A 19 -1.20 16.17 -22.50
N PRO A 20 -2.52 16.16 -22.67
CA PRO A 20 -3.41 16.97 -21.84
C PRO A 20 -3.58 16.30 -20.48
N ILE A 21 -2.69 16.63 -19.54
CA ILE A 21 -2.71 16.10 -18.16
C ILE A 21 -4.03 16.48 -17.46
N GLY A 22 -4.57 15.53 -16.69
CA GLY A 22 -5.85 15.66 -15.99
C GLY A 22 -7.09 15.44 -16.87
N GLU A 23 -6.91 15.20 -18.17
CA GLU A 23 -8.01 14.90 -19.08
C GLU A 23 -8.25 13.40 -19.22
N TYR A 24 -9.47 13.08 -19.66
CA TYR A 24 -9.88 11.72 -19.91
C TYR A 24 -9.44 11.21 -21.28
N GLY A 25 -9.03 9.95 -21.30
CA GLY A 25 -8.74 9.19 -22.51
C GLY A 25 -9.41 7.82 -22.50
N TYR A 26 -9.36 7.15 -23.64
CA TYR A 26 -9.78 5.76 -23.78
C TYR A 26 -8.68 4.95 -24.43
N ILE A 27 -8.41 3.77 -23.89
CA ILE A 27 -7.44 2.84 -24.49
C ILE A 27 -8.05 2.24 -25.75
N ILE A 28 -7.36 2.35 -26.88
CA ILE A 28 -7.83 1.83 -28.17
C ILE A 28 -6.99 0.66 -28.69
N ALA A 29 -5.74 0.54 -28.25
CA ALA A 29 -4.87 -0.57 -28.62
C ALA A 29 -3.72 -0.72 -27.62
N TYR A 30 -3.08 -1.89 -27.65
CA TYR A 30 -1.81 -2.16 -26.99
C TYR A 30 -0.69 -2.13 -28.02
N ASP A 31 0.46 -1.58 -27.66
CA ASP A 31 1.67 -1.92 -28.36
C ASP A 31 2.20 -3.26 -27.83
N ARG A 32 2.65 -4.13 -28.73
CA ARG A 32 3.23 -5.44 -28.39
C ARG A 32 4.71 -5.52 -28.71
N ASN A 33 5.30 -4.43 -29.17
CA ASN A 33 6.70 -4.39 -29.47
C ASN A 33 7.52 -4.30 -28.17
N PRO A 34 8.29 -5.34 -27.80
CA PRO A 34 9.07 -5.35 -26.56
C PRO A 34 10.21 -4.30 -26.57
N ASP A 35 10.58 -3.80 -27.74
CA ASP A 35 11.58 -2.74 -27.89
C ASP A 35 10.99 -1.33 -27.75
N ASN A 36 9.66 -1.21 -27.64
CA ASN A 36 9.00 0.08 -27.51
C ASN A 36 8.80 0.45 -26.03
N ALA A 37 8.97 1.73 -25.71
CA ALA A 37 8.75 2.25 -24.37
C ALA A 37 7.28 2.64 -24.09
N PHE A 38 6.38 2.39 -25.06
CA PHE A 38 4.96 2.69 -24.97
C PHE A 38 4.16 1.41 -24.84
N ASP A 39 3.23 1.37 -23.88
CA ASP A 39 2.38 0.21 -23.62
C ASP A 39 1.01 0.34 -24.30
N TYR A 40 0.47 1.56 -24.33
CA TYR A 40 -0.90 1.82 -24.75
C TYR A 40 -0.99 2.87 -25.85
N VAL A 41 -1.99 2.71 -26.71
CA VAL A 41 -2.47 3.78 -27.58
C VAL A 41 -3.77 4.30 -27.00
N ILE A 42 -3.80 5.57 -26.67
CA ILE A 42 -4.98 6.24 -26.11
C ILE A 42 -5.60 7.21 -27.10
N ARG A 43 -6.92 7.32 -27.06
CA ARG A 43 -7.71 8.34 -27.75
C ARG A 43 -8.15 9.38 -26.73
N VAL A 44 -7.79 10.64 -26.95
CA VAL A 44 -8.27 11.75 -26.12
C VAL A 44 -9.40 12.48 -26.86
N PRO A 45 -10.65 12.43 -26.39
CA PRO A 45 -11.78 13.07 -27.07
C PRO A 45 -11.64 14.58 -27.19
N LYS A 46 -11.11 15.24 -26.15
CA LYS A 46 -11.00 16.71 -26.06
C LYS A 46 -10.16 17.30 -27.19
N VAL A 47 -9.03 16.69 -27.51
CA VAL A 47 -8.13 17.11 -28.60
C VAL A 47 -8.34 16.31 -29.89
N ASN A 48 -9.22 15.31 -29.84
CA ASN A 48 -9.53 14.42 -30.96
C ASN A 48 -8.26 13.86 -31.63
N ARG A 49 -7.26 13.46 -30.82
CA ARG A 49 -5.96 12.92 -31.25
C ARG A 49 -5.64 11.59 -30.53
N ASN A 50 -4.82 10.76 -31.18
CA ASN A 50 -4.27 9.53 -30.61
C ASN A 50 -2.86 9.79 -30.09
N PHE A 51 -2.53 9.21 -28.95
CA PHE A 51 -1.20 9.28 -28.34
C PHE A 51 -0.72 7.88 -27.97
N PHE A 52 0.60 7.71 -27.96
CA PHE A 52 1.26 6.53 -27.44
C PHE A 52 1.76 6.87 -26.06
N VAL A 53 1.39 6.10 -25.05
CA VAL A 53 1.69 6.41 -23.65
C VAL A 53 2.23 5.16 -22.95
N PRO A 54 3.23 5.32 -22.07
CA PRO A 54 3.63 4.28 -21.14
C PRO A 54 2.52 4.03 -20.11
N ASN A 55 2.59 2.90 -19.42
CA ASN A 55 1.66 2.58 -18.34
C ASN A 55 1.71 3.57 -17.16
N ASP A 56 2.85 4.22 -16.94
CA ASP A 56 3.02 5.13 -15.80
C ASP A 56 2.36 6.51 -16.03
N ASP A 57 2.10 6.89 -17.29
CA ASP A 57 1.49 8.19 -17.64
C ASP A 57 -0.04 8.16 -17.58
N VAL A 58 -0.66 6.99 -17.38
CA VAL A 58 -2.12 6.81 -17.39
C VAL A 58 -2.60 5.97 -16.22
N GLU A 59 -3.71 6.39 -15.62
CA GLU A 59 -4.31 5.67 -14.50
C GLU A 59 -5.83 5.57 -14.61
N LEU A 60 -6.41 4.63 -13.87
CA LEU A 60 -7.86 4.51 -13.76
C LEU A 60 -8.42 5.58 -12.82
N GLU A 61 -9.52 6.22 -13.25
CA GLU A 61 -10.21 7.21 -12.41
C GLU A 61 -10.65 6.61 -11.06
N GLU A 62 -11.16 5.38 -11.07
CA GLU A 62 -11.59 4.68 -9.85
C GLU A 62 -10.43 4.47 -8.89
N ARG A 63 -9.24 4.15 -9.42
CA ARG A 63 -8.04 3.93 -8.63
C ARG A 63 -7.57 5.24 -7.98
N LEU A 64 -7.50 6.31 -8.76
CA LEU A 64 -7.12 7.64 -8.26
C LEU A 64 -8.07 8.11 -7.14
N LEU A 65 -9.37 7.90 -7.32
CA LEU A 65 -10.36 8.21 -6.29
C LEU A 65 -10.17 7.38 -5.03
N GLN A 66 -9.89 6.09 -5.17
CA GLN A 66 -9.66 5.20 -4.03
C GLN A 66 -8.43 5.62 -3.22
N GLU A 67 -7.32 5.92 -3.89
CA GLU A 67 -6.09 6.38 -3.25
C GLU A 67 -6.29 7.73 -2.54
N GLU A 68 -7.04 8.65 -3.15
CA GLU A 68 -7.37 9.95 -2.53
C GLU A 68 -8.28 9.81 -1.31
N VAL A 69 -9.28 8.93 -1.39
CA VAL A 69 -10.17 8.62 -0.27
C VAL A 69 -9.38 7.99 0.88
N GLU A 70 -8.49 7.05 0.58
CA GLU A 70 -7.65 6.40 1.59
C GLU A 70 -6.75 7.42 2.31
N ARG A 71 -6.06 8.27 1.55
CA ARG A 71 -5.23 9.35 2.11
C ARG A 71 -6.02 10.30 2.99
N THR A 72 -7.14 10.82 2.47
CA THR A 72 -8.00 11.75 3.21
C THR A 72 -8.55 11.09 4.48
N THR A 73 -8.88 9.81 4.42
CA THR A 73 -9.38 9.05 5.58
C THR A 73 -8.29 8.88 6.63
N GLN A 74 -7.07 8.53 6.23
CA GLN A 74 -5.94 8.42 7.16
C GLN A 74 -5.62 9.76 7.84
N GLU A 75 -5.57 10.85 7.07
CA GLU A 75 -5.35 12.21 7.60
C GLU A 75 -6.44 12.59 8.61
N ALA A 76 -7.71 12.37 8.27
CA ALA A 76 -8.83 12.66 9.18
C ALA A 76 -8.78 11.82 10.47
N LEU A 77 -8.36 10.55 10.39
CA LEU A 77 -8.21 9.69 11.57
C LEU A 77 -7.03 10.15 12.45
N ILE A 78 -5.92 10.57 11.85
CA ILE A 78 -4.78 11.14 12.58
C ILE A 78 -5.19 12.41 13.32
N ASP A 79 -5.87 13.33 12.63
CA ASP A 79 -6.35 14.58 13.24
C ASP A 79 -7.31 14.31 14.40
N TYR A 80 -8.22 13.35 14.22
CA TYR A 80 -9.13 12.93 15.29
C TYR A 80 -8.38 12.31 16.48
N ALA A 81 -7.40 11.45 16.22
CA ALA A 81 -6.59 10.82 17.27
C ALA A 81 -5.81 11.86 18.08
N LEU A 82 -5.21 12.84 17.41
CA LEU A 82 -4.48 13.93 18.07
C LEU A 82 -5.41 14.85 18.86
N ALA A 83 -6.58 15.19 18.32
CA ALA A 83 -7.58 16.02 19.01
C ALA A 83 -8.18 15.34 20.25
N THR A 84 -8.26 14.01 20.24
CA THR A 84 -8.80 13.21 21.35
C THR A 84 -7.72 12.65 22.28
N TYR A 85 -6.44 12.89 21.99
CA TYR A 85 -5.29 12.27 22.66
C TYR A 85 -5.38 10.73 22.70
N ASN A 86 -5.93 10.13 21.63
CA ASN A 86 -6.06 8.69 21.50
C ASN A 86 -4.77 8.11 20.86
N GLU A 87 -3.83 7.73 21.71
CA GLU A 87 -2.53 7.19 21.30
C GLU A 87 -2.66 5.85 20.55
N GLU A 88 -3.59 4.98 20.96
CA GLU A 88 -3.82 3.68 20.32
C GLU A 88 -4.25 3.84 18.86
N LEU A 89 -5.22 4.72 18.59
CA LEU A 89 -5.68 5.00 17.24
C LEU A 89 -4.59 5.63 16.39
N PHE A 90 -3.82 6.57 16.94
CA PHE A 90 -2.70 7.20 16.24
C PHE A 90 -1.66 6.17 15.81
N HIS A 91 -1.24 5.29 16.73
CA HIS A 91 -0.27 4.25 16.43
C HIS A 91 -0.81 3.22 15.43
N HIS A 92 -2.10 2.88 15.51
CA HIS A 92 -2.73 1.98 14.55
C HIS A 92 -2.77 2.55 13.13
N VAL A 93 -3.14 3.81 12.96
CA VAL A 93 -3.21 4.44 11.64
C VAL A 93 -1.81 4.65 11.05
N MET A 94 -0.81 4.97 11.88
CA MET A 94 0.57 5.19 11.42
C MET A 94 1.34 3.90 11.13
N ASN A 95 1.16 2.87 11.94
CA ASN A 95 1.97 1.64 11.86
C ASN A 95 1.23 0.47 11.18
N GLY A 96 -0.08 0.60 10.92
CA GLY A 96 -0.93 -0.47 10.40
C GLY A 96 -1.59 -1.30 11.51
N GLU A 97 -2.21 -2.42 11.15
CA GLU A 97 -2.67 -3.39 12.16
C GLU A 97 -1.51 -3.76 13.08
N PRO A 98 -1.63 -3.55 14.41
CA PRO A 98 -0.67 -4.13 15.30
C PRO A 98 -0.76 -5.64 15.12
N GLU A 99 0.39 -6.29 14.86
CA GLU A 99 0.47 -7.72 15.18
C GLU A 99 -0.07 -7.88 16.60
N PRO A 100 -0.93 -8.89 16.86
CA PRO A 100 -1.40 -9.14 18.20
C PRO A 100 -0.13 -9.32 19.03
N VAL A 101 0.18 -8.33 19.84
CA VAL A 101 1.20 -8.45 20.87
C VAL A 101 0.60 -9.53 21.75
N GLU A 102 1.06 -10.77 21.58
CA GLU A 102 0.86 -11.78 22.59
C GLU A 102 1.26 -11.09 23.90
N GLU A 103 0.32 -10.91 24.82
CA GLU A 103 0.61 -10.64 26.21
C GLU A 103 1.35 -11.89 26.75
N GLY A 104 2.57 -12.08 26.26
CA GLY A 104 3.50 -13.11 26.63
C GLY A 104 4.06 -12.73 27.98
N GLU A 105 3.33 -13.16 29.00
CA GLU A 105 3.80 -13.48 30.33
C GLU A 105 4.75 -12.43 30.93
N MET A 106 4.17 -11.56 31.78
CA MET A 106 4.92 -11.10 32.94
C MET A 106 5.41 -12.34 33.70
N ILE A 107 6.63 -12.81 33.40
CA ILE A 107 7.34 -13.78 34.22
C ILE A 107 7.58 -13.09 35.55
N SER A 108 6.61 -13.24 36.45
CA SER A 108 6.73 -12.91 37.84
C SER A 108 7.95 -13.63 38.39
N THR A 109 8.90 -12.83 38.84
CA THR A 109 10.10 -13.24 39.58
C THR A 109 9.70 -14.00 40.86
N GLU A 110 9.38 -15.29 40.75
CA GLU A 110 9.34 -16.18 41.92
C GLU A 110 10.62 -17.01 41.92
N ALA A 111 11.49 -16.69 42.88
CA ALA A 111 12.73 -17.38 43.13
C ALA A 111 12.45 -18.85 43.45
N LEU A 112 12.62 -19.72 42.46
CA LEU A 112 12.57 -21.17 42.60
C LEU A 112 13.55 -21.61 43.70
N SER A 113 13.02 -22.30 44.71
CA SER A 113 13.83 -22.73 45.85
C SER A 113 14.81 -23.83 45.44
N GLN A 114 16.00 -23.82 46.03
CA GLN A 114 17.08 -24.77 45.75
C GLN A 114 16.65 -26.25 45.84
N ALA A 115 15.60 -26.54 46.63
CA ALA A 115 15.01 -27.87 46.79
C ALA A 115 14.28 -28.38 45.52
N GLU A 116 13.72 -27.48 44.70
CA GLU A 116 13.07 -27.86 43.44
C GLU A 116 14.08 -28.08 42.31
N PHE A 117 15.18 -27.31 42.30
CA PHE A 117 16.28 -27.52 41.36
C PHE A 117 16.92 -28.91 41.50
N ILE A 118 17.11 -29.39 42.74
CA ILE A 118 17.72 -30.71 43.01
C ILE A 118 16.83 -31.87 42.51
N LYS A 119 15.50 -31.72 42.52
CA LYS A 119 14.60 -32.74 41.97
C LYS A 119 14.64 -32.84 40.45
N GLN A 120 14.87 -31.71 39.77
CA GLN A 120 14.88 -31.64 38.31
C GLN A 120 16.17 -32.22 37.72
N VAL A 121 17.28 -32.17 38.47
CA VAL A 121 18.60 -32.65 38.02
C VAL A 121 18.93 -33.99 38.70
N ASN A 122 18.18 -35.06 38.40
CA ASN A 122 18.55 -36.40 38.87
C ASN A 122 19.48 -37.11 37.86
N LEU A 123 20.70 -36.56 37.71
CA LEU A 123 21.79 -37.15 36.94
C LEU A 123 22.78 -37.91 37.88
N ARG A 124 22.45 -39.19 38.06
CA ARG A 124 23.28 -40.43 38.14
C ARG A 124 24.71 -40.38 38.71
N ALA A 125 25.02 -41.34 39.61
CA ALA A 125 26.22 -42.18 39.53
C ALA A 125 26.09 -43.47 40.36
N TRP A 126 26.31 -44.62 39.73
CA TRP A 126 26.59 -45.91 40.37
C TRP A 126 28.06 -45.95 40.85
N ILE A 127 28.36 -46.89 41.77
CA ILE A 127 29.68 -47.20 42.37
C ILE A 127 30.83 -47.14 41.36
#